data_AF-A0A7W1D997-F1
#
_entry.id   AF-A0A7W1D997-F1
#
_cell.length_a   1.000
_cell.length_b   1.000
_cell.length_c   1.000
_cell.angle_alpha   90.00
_cell.angle_beta   90.00
_cell.angle_gamma   90.00
#
_symmetry.space_group_name_H-M   'P 1'
#
loop_
_entity.id
_entity.type
_entity.pdbx_description
1 polymer ?
#
loop_
_entity_poly.entity_id
_entity_poly.type
_entity_poly.pdbx_seq_one_letter_code
_entity_poly.pdbx_strand_id
1 'polypeptide(L)' 'MTNEEIIREYATLPPEARREVEDFVAFLRQRYGKKDEKMINGNLSEENFVGIWKDREDLQDSSAWVRGIRQTEWTK' A
#
# COMPACT_ATOMS: atom_id res chain seq x y z
N MET A 1 10.98 36.80 -2.25
CA MET A 1 11.63 35.75 -3.03
C MET A 1 10.62 35.21 -4.03
N THR A 2 10.75 35.59 -5.29
CA THR A 2 9.93 35.06 -6.39
C THR A 2 10.49 33.71 -6.86
N ASN A 3 9.70 32.91 -7.58
CA ASN A 3 10.19 31.64 -8.14
C ASN A 3 11.42 31.84 -9.04
N GLU A 4 11.53 32.99 -9.70
CA GLU A 4 12.65 33.33 -10.57
C GLU A 4 13.94 33.59 -9.78
N GLU A 5 13.83 34.18 -8.58
CA GLU A 5 14.97 34.39 -7.68
C GLU A 5 15.48 33.06 -7.11
N ILE A 6 14.57 32.15 -6.73
CA ILE A 6 14.91 30.81 -6.23
C ILE A 6 15.69 30.00 -7.27
N ILE A 7 15.26 30.03 -8.54
CA ILE A 7 15.93 29.31 -9.64
C ILE A 7 17.33 29.85 -9.88
N ARG A 8 17.50 31.18 -9.80
CA ARG A 8 18.83 31.82 -9.93
C ARG A 8 19.75 31.44 -8.78
N GLU A 9 19.26 31.49 -7.55
CA GLU A 9 20.06 31.08 -6.38
C GLU A 9 20.45 29.60 -6.46
N TYR A 10 19.52 28.71 -6.82
CA TYR A 10 19.82 27.30 -7.04
C TYR A 10 20.91 27.07 -8.10
N ALA A 11 20.91 27.85 -9.19
CA ALA A 11 21.93 27.76 -10.24
C ALA A 11 23.31 28.25 -9.77
N THR A 12 23.39 29.12 -8.76
CA THR A 12 24.65 29.60 -8.17
C THR A 12 25.22 28.67 -7.09
N LEU A 13 24.48 27.64 -6.67
CA LEU A 13 24.91 26.73 -5.61
C LEU A 13 25.99 25.73 -6.07
N PRO A 14 26.93 25.39 -5.16
CA PRO A 14 27.85 24.26 -5.34
C PRO A 14 27.10 22.95 -5.63
N PRO A 15 27.71 22.00 -6.35
CA PRO A 15 27.07 20.74 -6.74
C PRO A 15 26.60 19.91 -5.52
N GLU A 16 27.28 19.99 -4.39
CA GLU A 16 26.89 19.31 -3.15
C GLU A 16 25.60 19.90 -2.58
N ALA A 17 25.48 21.22 -2.54
CA ALA A 17 24.29 21.91 -2.04
C ALA A 17 23.08 21.72 -2.97
N ARG A 18 23.29 21.59 -4.30
CA ARG A 18 22.22 21.25 -5.24
C ARG A 18 21.62 19.87 -4.98
N ARG A 19 22.46 18.88 -4.64
CA ARG A 19 22.00 17.53 -4.27
C ARG A 19 21.14 17.55 -3.02
N GLU A 20 21.53 18.33 -2.01
CA GLU A 20 20.74 18.46 -0.78
C GLU A 20 19.35 19.07 -1.04
N VAL A 21 19.26 20.06 -1.93
CA VAL A 21 17.97 20.63 -2.37
C VAL A 21 17.13 19.60 -3.12
N GLU A 22 17.73 18.81 -4.01
CA GLU A 22 17.04 17.73 -4.73
C GLU A 22 16.50 16.65 -3.79
N ASP A 23 17.31 16.22 -2.82
CA ASP A 23 16.91 15.25 -1.79
C ASP A 23 15.77 15.80 -0.93
N PHE A 24 15.82 17.08 -0.58
CA PHE A 24 14.76 17.73 0.18
C PHE A 24 13.46 17.85 -0.63
N VAL A 25 13.54 18.15 -1.93
CA VAL A 25 12.38 18.16 -2.83
C VAL A 25 11.78 16.76 -2.97
N ALA A 26 12.62 15.72 -3.07
CA ALA A 26 12.17 14.33 -3.09
C ALA A 26 11.44 13.96 -1.79
N PHE A 27 12.00 14.33 -0.65
CA PHE A 27 11.37 14.15 0.66
C PHE A 27 10.01 14.87 0.75
N LEU A 28 9.92 16.13 0.31
CA LEU A 28 8.66 16.88 0.32
C LEU A 28 7.61 16.26 -0.62
N ARG A 29 8.03 15.76 -1.78
CA ARG A 29 7.14 15.00 -2.69
C ARG A 29 6.65 13.72 -2.05
N GLN A 30 7.45 13.03 -1.25
CA GLN A 30 6.98 11.85 -0.54
C GLN A 30 6.03 12.19 0.61
N ARG A 31 6.33 13.26 1.36
CA ARG A 31 5.58 13.68 2.54
C ARG A 31 4.23 14.33 2.22
N TYR A 32 4.20 15.13 1.15
CA TYR A 32 3.04 15.94 0.75
C TYR A 32 2.55 15.65 -0.65
N GLY A 33 3.26 14.82 -1.42
CA GLY A 33 2.68 14.22 -2.62
C GLY A 33 1.41 13.53 -2.17
N LYS A 34 0.29 13.95 -2.77
CA LYS A 34 -0.95 13.23 -2.63
C LYS A 34 -0.59 11.77 -2.85
N LYS A 35 -0.84 10.93 -1.84
CA LYS A 35 -0.98 9.51 -2.13
C LYS A 35 -2.04 9.49 -3.22
N ASP A 36 -1.65 9.28 -4.46
CA ASP A 36 -2.51 8.60 -5.39
C ASP A 36 -2.67 7.21 -4.78
N GLU A 37 -3.51 7.13 -3.75
CA GLU A 37 -4.32 5.98 -3.46
C GLU A 37 -5.24 5.83 -4.69
N LYS A 38 -4.65 5.45 -5.81
CA LYS A 38 -5.13 4.22 -6.43
C LYS A 38 -4.85 3.12 -5.41
N MET A 39 -5.59 3.13 -4.30
CA MET A 39 -6.22 1.90 -3.87
C MET A 39 -6.89 1.44 -5.14
N ILE A 40 -6.27 0.46 -5.79
CA ILE A 40 -7.01 -0.38 -6.69
C ILE A 40 -8.06 -0.96 -5.75
N ASN A 41 -9.21 -0.28 -5.65
CA ASN A 41 -10.47 -0.86 -5.22
C ASN A 41 -10.83 -1.87 -6.31
N GLY A 42 -9.94 -2.82 -6.56
CA GLY A 42 -10.28 -4.08 -7.19
C GLY A 42 -11.37 -4.58 -6.30
N ASN A 43 -12.57 -4.65 -6.85
CA ASN A 43 -13.72 -5.14 -6.14
C ASN A 43 -13.32 -6.51 -5.63
N LEU A 44 -13.09 -6.65 -4.31
CA LEU A 44 -12.58 -7.90 -3.73
C LEU A 44 -13.48 -9.07 -4.13
N SER A 45 -14.76 -8.80 -4.37
CA SER A 45 -15.77 -9.73 -4.86
C SER A 45 -15.52 -10.27 -6.28
N GLU A 46 -14.69 -9.61 -7.09
CA GLU A 46 -14.30 -10.00 -8.45
C GLU A 46 -13.01 -10.82 -8.48
N GLU A 47 -12.35 -11.02 -7.34
CA GLU A 47 -11.17 -11.86 -7.24
C GLU A 47 -11.54 -13.34 -7.37
N ASN A 48 -10.74 -14.11 -8.13
CA ASN A 48 -10.99 -15.53 -8.42
C ASN A 48 -11.08 -16.43 -7.17
N PHE A 49 -10.53 -16.00 -6.03
CA PHE A 49 -10.59 -16.74 -4.78
C PHE A 49 -11.91 -16.54 -4.01
N VAL A 50 -12.73 -15.54 -4.38
CA VAL A 50 -14.05 -15.34 -3.76
C VAL A 50 -15.03 -16.35 -4.33
N GLY A 51 -15.65 -17.14 -3.45
CA GLY A 51 -16.65 -18.15 -3.83
C GLY A 51 -16.11 -19.57 -4.00
N ILE A 52 -14.81 -19.81 -3.85
CA ILE A 52 -14.19 -21.16 -3.94
C ILE A 52 -14.78 -22.18 -2.95
N TRP A 53 -15.42 -21.69 -1.89
CA TRP A 53 -16.02 -22.49 -0.83
C TRP A 53 -17.55 -22.60 -0.91
N LYS A 54 -18.17 -21.97 -1.91
CA LYS A 54 -19.63 -21.86 -2.03
C LYS A 54 -20.31 -23.22 -2.15
N ASP A 55 -19.70 -24.15 -2.87
CA ASP A 55 -20.28 -25.46 -3.16
C ASP A 55 -19.84 -26.55 -2.15
N ARG A 56 -19.08 -26.18 -1.12
CA ARG A 56 -18.68 -27.11 -0.05
C ARG A 56 -19.79 -27.25 0.98
N GLU A 57 -20.48 -28.39 0.95
CA GLU A 57 -21.54 -28.72 1.91
C GLU A 57 -21.03 -28.77 3.36
N ASP A 58 -19.78 -29.17 3.57
CA ASP A 58 -19.16 -29.22 4.89
C ASP A 58 -18.82 -27.83 5.47
N LEU A 59 -18.84 -26.78 4.63
CA LEU A 59 -18.66 -25.38 5.04
C LEU A 59 -19.98 -24.62 5.21
N GLN A 60 -21.13 -25.29 5.08
CA GLN A 60 -22.45 -24.70 5.39
C GLN A 60 -22.52 -24.22 6.85
N ASP A 61 -21.92 -24.99 7.78
CA ASP A 61 -21.58 -24.54 9.13
C ASP A 61 -20.06 -24.44 9.28
N SER A 62 -19.52 -23.31 8.82
CA SER A 62 -18.09 -23.01 8.91
C SER A 62 -17.56 -23.04 10.35
N SER A 63 -18.41 -22.74 11.34
CA SER A 63 -18.01 -22.75 12.75
C SER A 63 -17.84 -24.17 13.28
N ALA A 64 -18.75 -25.09 12.93
CA ALA A 64 -18.63 -26.50 13.26
C ALA A 64 -17.41 -27.13 12.56
N TRP A 65 -17.20 -26.81 11.29
CA TRP A 65 -16.06 -27.30 10.51
C TRP A 65 -14.71 -26.93 11.15
N VAL A 66 -14.50 -25.65 11.48
CA VAL A 66 -13.24 -25.20 12.12
C VAL A 66 -13.04 -25.85 13.49
N ARG A 67 -14.11 -26.03 14.27
CA ARG A 67 -14.02 -26.69 15.59
C ARG A 67 -13.61 -28.16 15.47
N GLY A 68 -14.19 -28.89 14.50
CA GLY A 68 -13.82 -30.29 14.24
C GLY A 68 -12.35 -30.44 13.82
N ILE A 69 -11.86 -29.56 12.94
CA ILE A 69 -10.44 -29.54 12.54
C ILE A 69 -9.53 -29.29 13.75
N ARG A 70 -9.87 -28.34 14.63
CA ARG A 70 -9.05 -28.08 15.83
C ARG A 70 -9.02 -29.26 16.80
N GLN A 71 -10.14 -29.97 16.96
CA GLN A 71 -10.19 -31.14 17.82
C GLN A 71 -9.38 -32.32 17.26
N THR A 72 -9.39 -32.51 15.94
CA THR A 72 -8.73 -33.64 15.27
C THR A 72 -7.24 -33.41 15.02
N GLU A 73 -6.87 -32.22 14.57
CA GLU A 73 -5.51 -31.94 14.08
C GLU A 73 -4.64 -31.21 15.11
N TRP A 74 -5.25 -30.44 16.02
CA TRP A 74 -4.50 -29.52 16.90
C TRP A 74 -4.53 -29.92 18.37
N THR A 75 -5.40 -30.86 18.75
CA THR A 75 -5.47 -31.37 20.13
C THR A 75 -4.69 -32.67 20.18
N LYS A 76 -3.38 -32.55 20.43
CA LYS A 76 -2.47 -33.66 20.71
C LYS A 76 -2.19 -33.75 22.20
#